data_AF-A0A8T4MRR3-F1
#
_entry.id   AF-A0A8T4MRR3-F1
#
_cell.length_a   1.000
_cell.length_b   1.000
_cell.length_c   1.000
_cell.angle_alpha   90.00
_cell.angle_beta   90.00
_cell.angle_gamma   90.00
#
_symmetry.space_group_name_H-M   'P 1'
#
loop_
_entity.id
_entity.type
_entity.pdbx_description
1 polymer ?
#
loop_
_entity_poly.entity_id
_entity_poly.type
_entity_poly.pdbx_seq_one_letter_code
_entity_poly.pdbx_strand_id
1 'polypeptide(L)'
;MENKKALAMIIIMVILLIISFIVILALFYRFSWNPIIDKETCHQSVIYRSTAKIGPFFDTSKIIPLKCQTEKICFSMSGEDCKEISSSKDNKVQKVKLNKDVVKAKEEIKDVIAESMKDCHWMLGQGQLNFMPHEKYERKYGLICSRFVFDDEAKEKIAFIGMGELYSHLEKKKINEISYLEYIYPGWKDAEDAVKLFQFYQTNSEALEKNPTLKDVSFKNFGIDLRKERGYAIIAGIAPEGSWASWAKSIGVAVSIPVGIGIIASGIGAPVGAILIGGAGTIGTTSIIAGSYTLAYTYPDEYDYFPPAIYHFDAEQLKELEIYDFEIAPEN
;
A
#
# COMPACT_ATOMS: atom_id res chain seq x y z
N MET A 1 -33.59 54.68 -34.47
CA MET A 1 -32.74 54.68 -33.26
C MET A 1 -32.87 53.41 -32.41
N GLU A 2 -33.85 52.53 -32.65
CA GLU A 2 -34.04 51.29 -31.88
C GLU A 2 -32.94 50.23 -32.09
N ASN A 3 -32.40 50.08 -33.31
CA ASN A 3 -31.36 49.06 -33.59
C ASN A 3 -30.02 49.26 -32.82
N LYS A 4 -29.70 50.49 -32.38
CA LYS A 4 -28.46 50.74 -31.62
C LYS A 4 -28.54 50.22 -30.18
N LYS A 5 -29.74 50.19 -29.59
CA LYS A 5 -29.95 49.68 -28.22
C LYS A 5 -29.88 48.15 -28.18
N ALA A 6 -30.44 47.48 -29.18
CA ALA A 6 -30.35 46.03 -29.32
C ALA A 6 -28.90 45.56 -29.49
N LEU A 7 -28.10 46.24 -30.34
CA LEU A 7 -26.68 45.91 -30.53
C LEU A 7 -25.87 46.08 -29.23
N ALA A 8 -26.13 47.16 -28.47
CA ALA A 8 -25.42 47.42 -27.22
C ALA A 8 -25.70 46.35 -26.16
N MET A 9 -26.95 45.87 -26.03
CA MET A 9 -27.28 44.79 -25.10
C MET A 9 -26.59 43.48 -25.46
N ILE A 10 -26.54 43.13 -26.75
CA ILE A 10 -25.87 41.90 -27.22
C ILE A 10 -24.38 41.96 -26.88
N ILE A 11 -23.72 43.10 -27.12
CA ILE A 11 -22.29 43.28 -26.82
C ILE A 11 -22.02 43.10 -25.31
N ILE A 12 -22.83 43.70 -24.45
CA ILE A 12 -22.69 43.58 -22.99
C ILE A 12 -22.86 42.12 -22.55
N MET A 13 -23.86 41.42 -23.09
CA MET A 13 -24.12 40.01 -22.78
C MET A 13 -22.94 39.11 -23.18
N VAL A 14 -22.37 39.33 -24.37
CA VAL A 14 -21.20 38.58 -24.86
C VAL A 14 -19.97 38.84 -23.99
N ILE A 15 -19.72 40.09 -23.59
CA ILE A 15 -18.60 40.43 -22.70
C ILE A 15 -18.76 39.73 -21.34
N LEU A 16 -19.97 39.74 -20.76
CA LEU A 16 -20.25 39.05 -19.50
C LEU A 16 -20.03 37.54 -19.60
N LEU A 17 -20.44 36.91 -20.71
CA LEU A 17 -20.22 35.49 -20.96
C LEU A 17 -18.74 35.16 -21.07
N ILE A 18 -17.97 35.97 -21.80
CA ILE A 18 -16.51 35.81 -21.93
C ILE A 18 -15.82 35.95 -20.57
N ILE A 19 -16.17 36.98 -19.79
CA ILE A 19 -15.59 37.18 -18.45
C ILE A 19 -15.92 36.00 -17.53
N SER A 20 -17.17 35.52 -17.53
CA SER A 20 -17.57 34.35 -16.73
C SER A 20 -16.78 33.10 -17.13
N PHE A 21 -16.62 32.85 -18.43
CA PHE A 21 -15.85 31.72 -18.93
C PHE A 21 -14.36 31.81 -18.54
N ILE A 22 -13.75 33.01 -18.63
CA ILE A 22 -12.37 33.23 -18.18
C ILE A 22 -12.21 32.97 -16.68
N VAL A 23 -13.16 33.42 -15.86
CA VAL A 23 -13.15 33.17 -14.41
C VAL A 23 -13.26 31.68 -14.10
N ILE A 24 -14.15 30.95 -14.79
CA ILE A 24 -14.27 29.49 -14.64
C ILE A 24 -12.99 28.78 -15.06
N LEU A 25 -12.38 29.15 -16.20
CA LEU A 25 -11.09 28.61 -16.62
C LEU A 25 -9.99 28.91 -15.61
N ALA A 26 -9.92 30.15 -15.10
CA ALA A 26 -8.94 30.51 -14.09
C ALA A 26 -9.12 29.70 -12.81
N LEU A 27 -10.36 29.47 -12.36
CA LEU A 27 -10.65 28.57 -11.25
C LEU A 27 -10.25 27.13 -11.57
N PHE A 28 -10.52 26.64 -12.78
CA PHE A 28 -10.16 25.29 -13.20
C PHE A 28 -8.64 25.07 -13.27
N TYR A 29 -7.88 26.05 -13.75
CA TYR A 29 -6.42 26.02 -13.75
C TYR A 29 -5.82 26.16 -12.35
N ARG A 30 -6.50 26.89 -11.45
CA ARG A 30 -6.04 27.07 -10.06
C ARG A 30 -6.40 25.88 -9.18
N PHE A 31 -7.46 25.14 -9.52
CA PHE A 31 -7.77 23.83 -8.97
C PHE A 31 -6.76 22.83 -9.55
N SER A 32 -5.54 22.83 -9.02
CA SER A 32 -4.56 21.81 -9.32
C SER A 32 -5.17 20.45 -8.98
N TRP A 33 -5.48 19.67 -10.00
CA TRP A 33 -5.99 18.30 -9.91
C TRP A 33 -4.93 17.48 -9.16
N ASN A 34 -5.20 17.28 -7.88
CA ASN A 34 -4.30 16.72 -6.87
C ASN A 34 -4.29 15.18 -6.94
N PRO A 35 -3.28 14.52 -6.33
CA PRO A 35 -3.17 13.05 -6.22
C PRO A 35 -4.39 12.33 -5.61
N ILE A 36 -5.37 13.07 -5.07
CA ILE A 36 -6.66 12.55 -4.60
C ILE A 36 -7.46 11.91 -5.76
N ILE A 37 -7.33 12.43 -6.98
CA ILE A 37 -8.09 11.91 -8.14
C ILE A 37 -7.62 10.51 -8.52
N ASP A 38 -6.33 10.20 -8.37
CA ASP A 38 -5.78 8.90 -8.73
C ASP A 38 -6.22 7.82 -7.74
N LYS A 39 -6.30 8.16 -6.44
CA LYS A 39 -6.75 7.24 -5.38
C LYS A 39 -8.22 6.86 -5.54
N GLU A 40 -9.08 7.84 -5.79
CA GLU A 40 -10.51 7.58 -6.05
C GLU A 40 -10.69 6.78 -7.35
N THR A 41 -9.95 7.10 -8.40
CA THR A 41 -10.01 6.38 -9.67
C THR A 41 -9.57 4.92 -9.51
N CYS A 42 -8.52 4.66 -8.74
CA CYS A 42 -8.11 3.31 -8.37
C CYS A 42 -9.24 2.60 -7.62
N HIS A 43 -9.78 3.20 -6.57
CA HIS A 43 -10.86 2.62 -5.77
C HIS A 43 -12.10 2.28 -6.59
N GLN A 44 -12.56 3.21 -7.43
CA GLN A 44 -13.69 2.97 -8.32
C GLN A 44 -13.39 1.87 -9.34
N SER A 45 -12.17 1.80 -9.89
CA SER A 45 -11.79 0.71 -10.80
C SER A 45 -11.79 -0.65 -10.10
N VAL A 46 -11.37 -0.71 -8.83
CA VAL A 46 -11.44 -1.92 -8.00
C VAL A 46 -12.89 -2.33 -7.76
N ILE A 47 -13.77 -1.39 -7.40
CA ILE A 47 -15.20 -1.64 -7.22
C ILE A 47 -15.82 -2.14 -8.54
N TYR A 48 -15.63 -1.45 -9.65
CA TYR A 48 -16.19 -1.87 -10.94
C TYR A 48 -15.68 -3.25 -11.36
N ARG A 49 -14.39 -3.51 -11.18
CA ARG A 49 -13.81 -4.82 -11.51
C ARG A 49 -14.36 -5.93 -10.63
N SER A 50 -14.54 -5.69 -9.34
CA SER A 50 -15.12 -6.68 -8.41
C SER A 50 -16.60 -6.96 -8.66
N THR A 51 -17.39 -5.93 -9.02
CA THR A 51 -18.83 -6.04 -9.31
C THR A 51 -19.15 -6.60 -10.69
N ALA A 52 -18.20 -6.55 -11.63
CA ALA A 52 -18.31 -7.11 -12.98
C ALA A 52 -18.22 -8.65 -13.04
N LYS A 53 -18.20 -9.31 -11.87
CA LYS A 53 -18.29 -10.76 -11.71
C LYS A 53 -19.75 -11.18 -11.61
N ILE A 54 -20.36 -11.47 -12.75
CA ILE A 54 -21.77 -11.86 -12.81
C ILE A 54 -21.87 -13.38 -12.79
N GLY A 55 -21.68 -13.95 -11.61
CA GLY A 55 -21.73 -15.40 -11.37
C GLY A 55 -20.53 -16.19 -11.91
N PRO A 56 -20.54 -17.52 -11.75
CA PRO A 56 -19.37 -18.37 -12.00
C PRO A 56 -19.00 -18.56 -13.48
N PHE A 57 -19.87 -18.13 -14.40
CA PHE A 57 -19.70 -18.35 -15.84
C PHE A 57 -19.40 -17.08 -16.65
N PHE A 58 -19.61 -15.89 -16.08
CA PHE A 58 -19.43 -14.62 -16.78
C PHE A 58 -18.49 -13.71 -15.98
N ASP A 59 -17.19 -13.92 -16.20
CA ASP A 59 -16.15 -13.04 -15.66
C ASP A 59 -15.73 -11.98 -16.68
N THR A 60 -16.34 -10.80 -16.59
CA THR A 60 -15.94 -9.64 -17.40
C THR A 60 -14.90 -8.76 -16.70
N SER A 61 -14.44 -9.13 -15.51
CA SER A 61 -13.49 -8.35 -14.72
C SER A 61 -12.12 -8.21 -15.42
N LYS A 62 -11.77 -9.10 -16.36
CA LYS A 62 -10.57 -8.97 -17.20
C LYS A 62 -10.61 -7.79 -18.15
N ILE A 63 -11.80 -7.41 -18.61
CA ILE A 63 -12.00 -6.36 -19.61
C ILE A 63 -11.90 -4.97 -18.95
N ILE A 64 -12.08 -4.91 -17.63
CA ILE A 64 -12.01 -3.66 -16.85
C ILE A 64 -10.59 -3.51 -16.32
N PRO A 65 -9.74 -2.68 -16.96
CA PRO A 65 -8.40 -2.43 -16.46
C PRO A 65 -8.48 -1.70 -15.12
N LEU A 66 -7.62 -2.09 -14.17
CA LEU A 66 -7.42 -1.29 -12.98
C LEU A 66 -6.72 0.01 -13.37
N LYS A 67 -7.14 1.10 -12.74
CA LYS A 67 -6.57 2.43 -12.96
C LYS A 67 -5.77 2.90 -11.75
N CYS A 68 -5.13 1.95 -11.08
CA CYS A 68 -4.28 2.20 -9.93
C CYS A 68 -2.87 2.56 -10.39
N GLN A 69 -2.37 3.69 -9.90
CA GLN A 69 -1.00 4.15 -10.15
C GLN A 69 -0.19 4.14 -8.86
N THR A 70 1.09 3.82 -8.96
CA THR A 70 2.02 3.84 -7.83
C THR A 70 2.30 5.28 -7.42
N GLU A 71 1.91 5.67 -6.20
CA GLU A 71 2.23 6.98 -5.65
C GLU A 71 3.75 7.08 -5.40
N LYS A 72 4.41 8.04 -6.05
CA LYS A 72 5.85 8.26 -5.94
C LYS A 72 6.14 9.33 -4.89
N ILE A 73 6.76 8.97 -3.77
CA ILE A 73 7.01 9.88 -2.64
C ILE A 73 8.51 10.12 -2.48
N CYS A 74 8.91 11.38 -2.45
CA CYS A 74 10.28 11.79 -2.13
C CYS A 74 10.28 12.55 -0.81
N PHE A 75 10.90 11.97 0.21
CA PHE A 75 11.13 12.61 1.49
C PHE A 75 12.42 13.42 1.44
N SER A 76 12.34 14.74 1.58
CA SER A 76 13.50 15.62 1.44
C SER A 76 13.67 16.58 2.61
N MET A 77 14.82 16.50 3.28
CA MET A 77 15.25 17.49 4.29
C MET A 77 15.92 18.71 3.64
N SER A 78 16.64 18.51 2.53
CA SER A 78 17.36 19.58 1.81
C SER A 78 16.43 20.48 1.00
N GLY A 79 15.26 19.97 0.62
CA GLY A 79 14.39 20.56 -0.37
C GLY A 79 14.79 20.24 -1.81
N GLU A 80 15.74 19.33 -2.06
CA GLU A 80 16.09 18.82 -3.39
C GLU A 80 15.23 17.61 -3.79
N ASP A 81 15.28 17.23 -5.08
CA ASP A 81 14.56 16.05 -5.57
C ASP A 81 15.37 14.78 -5.33
N CYS A 82 14.68 13.68 -5.03
CA CYS A 82 15.31 12.37 -4.84
C CYS A 82 15.70 11.79 -6.20
N LYS A 83 16.96 11.37 -6.34
CA LYS A 83 17.56 10.94 -7.62
C LYS A 83 16.99 9.60 -8.12
N GLU A 84 16.47 8.80 -7.22
CA GLU A 84 16.11 7.40 -7.43
C GLU A 84 14.66 7.20 -7.90
N ILE A 85 13.89 8.29 -7.95
CA ILE A 85 12.54 8.32 -8.51
C ILE A 85 12.43 9.47 -9.51
N SER A 86 12.03 9.16 -10.73
CA SER A 86 11.72 10.17 -11.76
C SER A 86 10.23 10.46 -11.84
N SER A 87 9.91 11.75 -12.04
CA SER A 87 8.56 12.18 -12.44
C SER A 87 8.32 11.78 -13.89
N SER A 88 7.11 11.32 -14.16
CA SER A 88 6.59 11.13 -15.51
C SER A 88 5.45 12.13 -15.75
N LYS A 89 4.99 12.26 -17.01
CA LYS A 89 3.88 13.16 -17.34
C LYS A 89 2.61 12.83 -16.55
N ASP A 90 2.35 11.54 -16.38
CA ASP A 90 1.10 11.02 -15.82
C ASP A 90 1.24 10.58 -14.36
N ASN A 91 2.46 10.46 -13.84
CA ASN A 91 2.73 10.11 -12.45
C ASN A 91 3.89 10.98 -11.91
N LYS A 92 3.51 12.04 -11.18
CA LYS A 92 4.42 13.04 -10.61
C LYS A 92 4.91 12.61 -9.24
N VAL A 93 6.16 12.94 -8.92
CA VAL A 93 6.71 12.71 -7.58
C VAL A 93 6.10 13.69 -6.58
N GLN A 94 5.42 13.17 -5.56
CA GLN A 94 5.02 13.92 -4.39
C GLN A 94 6.25 14.19 -3.52
N LYS A 95 6.62 15.46 -3.43
CA LYS A 95 7.72 15.89 -2.59
C LYS A 95 7.23 16.26 -1.20
N VAL A 96 7.72 15.53 -0.20
CA VAL A 96 7.46 15.80 1.22
C VAL A 96 8.67 16.51 1.80
N LYS A 97 8.50 17.80 2.09
CA LYS A 97 9.56 18.59 2.73
C LYS A 97 9.57 18.27 4.23
N LEU A 98 10.66 17.67 4.68
CA LEU A 98 10.87 17.28 6.07
C LEU A 98 11.39 18.44 6.92
N ASN A 99 11.07 18.39 8.21
CA ASN A 99 11.67 19.25 9.21
C ASN A 99 13.18 19.02 9.30
N LYS A 100 13.94 20.07 9.66
CA LYS A 100 15.38 19.92 9.93
C LYS A 100 15.66 19.23 11.26
N ASP A 101 14.70 19.27 12.19
CA ASP A 101 14.75 18.53 13.43
C ASP A 101 14.45 17.04 13.18
N VAL A 102 15.37 16.17 13.61
CA VAL A 102 15.31 14.73 13.34
C VAL A 102 14.08 14.07 13.97
N VAL A 103 13.66 14.50 15.16
CA VAL A 103 12.50 13.91 15.84
C VAL A 103 11.22 14.25 15.09
N LYS A 104 11.04 15.52 14.70
CA LYS A 104 9.90 15.95 13.89
C LYS A 104 9.89 15.30 12.51
N ALA A 105 11.04 15.22 11.85
CA ALA A 105 11.16 14.58 10.54
C ALA A 105 10.76 13.09 10.59
N LYS A 106 11.15 12.36 11.66
CA LYS A 106 10.69 10.99 11.87
C LYS A 106 9.17 10.88 12.02
N GLU A 107 8.55 11.78 12.78
CA GLU A 107 7.09 11.82 12.89
C GLU A 107 6.43 12.12 11.54
N GLU A 108 6.93 13.08 10.78
CA GLU A 108 6.42 13.42 9.43
C GLU A 108 6.55 12.23 8.45
N ILE A 109 7.66 11.48 8.49
CA ILE A 109 7.83 10.26 7.68
C ILE A 109 6.79 9.21 8.08
N LYS A 110 6.62 8.94 9.38
CA LYS A 110 5.63 7.98 9.86
C LYS A 110 4.21 8.39 9.51
N ASP A 111 3.90 9.68 9.59
CA ASP A 111 2.59 10.23 9.24
C ASP A 111 2.25 9.95 7.77
N VAL A 112 3.18 10.25 6.85
CA VAL A 112 2.99 10.01 5.42
C VAL A 112 2.88 8.53 5.11
N ILE A 113 3.75 7.70 5.68
CA ILE A 113 3.69 6.24 5.51
C ILE A 113 2.36 5.69 6.03
N ALA A 114 1.92 6.13 7.21
CA ALA A 114 0.66 5.72 7.81
C ALA A 114 -0.55 6.07 6.93
N GLU A 115 -0.58 7.29 6.37
CA GLU A 115 -1.63 7.69 5.43
C GLU A 115 -1.58 6.85 4.15
N SER A 116 -0.40 6.62 3.56
CA SER A 116 -0.28 5.79 2.37
C SER A 116 -0.70 4.34 2.62
N MET A 117 -0.41 3.76 3.79
CA MET A 117 -0.90 2.42 4.16
C MET A 117 -2.42 2.41 4.29
N LYS A 118 -3.01 3.37 5.01
CA LYS A 118 -4.47 3.49 5.14
C LYS A 118 -5.14 3.65 3.78
N ASP A 119 -4.64 4.56 2.94
CA ASP A 119 -5.16 4.81 1.60
C ASP A 119 -5.06 3.57 0.73
N CYS A 120 -3.94 2.85 0.76
CA CYS A 120 -3.77 1.58 0.05
C CYS A 120 -4.82 0.55 0.46
N HIS A 121 -5.06 0.40 1.76
CA HIS A 121 -6.08 -0.51 2.29
C HIS A 121 -7.49 -0.12 1.81
N TRP A 122 -7.81 1.17 1.90
CA TRP A 122 -9.10 1.71 1.47
C TRP A 122 -9.32 1.56 -0.04
N MET A 123 -8.32 1.90 -0.87
CA MET A 123 -8.39 1.79 -2.33
C MET A 123 -8.75 0.38 -2.77
N LEU A 124 -8.19 -0.63 -2.10
CA LEU A 124 -8.45 -2.05 -2.39
C LEU A 124 -9.75 -2.59 -1.77
N GLY A 125 -10.61 -1.71 -1.24
CA GLY A 125 -11.88 -2.11 -0.65
C GLY A 125 -11.73 -2.87 0.66
N GLN A 126 -10.64 -2.64 1.41
CA GLN A 126 -10.42 -3.18 2.75
C GLN A 126 -10.41 -4.71 2.80
N GLY A 127 -10.05 -5.35 1.68
CA GLY A 127 -10.11 -6.79 1.50
C GLY A 127 -11.48 -7.36 1.17
N GLN A 128 -12.54 -6.57 1.21
CA GLN A 128 -13.90 -7.05 0.97
C GLN A 128 -14.23 -7.22 -0.53
N LEU A 129 -13.36 -6.73 -1.41
CA LEU A 129 -13.57 -6.73 -2.85
C LEU A 129 -12.67 -7.74 -3.56
N ASN A 130 -13.28 -8.72 -4.23
CA ASN A 130 -12.53 -9.64 -5.09
C ASN A 130 -12.36 -9.02 -6.48
N PHE A 131 -11.29 -8.26 -6.70
CA PHE A 131 -11.00 -7.66 -8.00
C PHE A 131 -10.08 -8.50 -8.90
N MET A 132 -9.73 -9.73 -8.49
CA MET A 132 -8.98 -10.66 -9.33
C MET A 132 -9.83 -11.20 -10.47
N PRO A 133 -9.31 -11.40 -11.68
CA PRO A 133 -10.01 -12.17 -12.69
C PRO A 133 -10.20 -13.63 -12.25
N HIS A 134 -11.42 -14.14 -12.43
CA HIS A 134 -12.00 -15.37 -11.89
C HIS A 134 -11.54 -16.66 -12.58
N GLU A 135 -10.85 -16.59 -13.70
CA GLU A 135 -10.42 -17.80 -14.39
C GLU A 135 -9.17 -18.39 -13.74
N LYS A 136 -9.23 -19.68 -13.36
CA LYS A 136 -8.21 -20.79 -13.34
C LYS A 136 -6.70 -20.50 -13.17
N TYR A 137 -6.30 -19.26 -13.04
CA TYR A 137 -4.95 -18.77 -12.97
C TYR A 137 -4.66 -18.62 -11.49
N GLU A 138 -3.80 -19.49 -10.99
CA GLU A 138 -3.19 -19.43 -9.66
C GLU A 138 -2.24 -18.22 -9.52
N ARG A 139 -2.58 -17.09 -10.15
CA ARG A 139 -1.75 -15.89 -10.16
C ARG A 139 -2.06 -15.03 -8.96
N LYS A 140 -1.00 -14.50 -8.38
CA LYS A 140 -1.04 -13.58 -7.25
C LYS A 140 -1.04 -12.17 -7.82
N TYR A 141 -1.95 -11.34 -7.33
CA TYR A 141 -2.00 -9.95 -7.73
C TYR A 141 -1.56 -9.09 -6.56
N GLY A 142 -0.57 -8.24 -6.81
CA GLY A 142 -0.13 -7.25 -5.84
C GLY A 142 -0.16 -5.88 -6.49
N LEU A 143 -0.50 -4.88 -5.69
CA LEU A 143 -0.49 -3.49 -6.07
C LEU A 143 0.59 -2.79 -5.27
N ILE A 144 1.51 -2.15 -5.98
CA ILE A 144 2.43 -1.18 -5.37
C ILE A 144 1.66 0.11 -5.20
N CYS A 145 1.11 0.33 -4.01
CA CYS A 145 0.30 1.52 -3.74
C CYS A 145 1.16 2.78 -3.69
N SER A 146 2.34 2.68 -3.09
CA SER A 146 3.30 3.77 -3.09
C SER A 146 4.74 3.25 -3.10
N ARG A 147 5.63 4.06 -3.65
CA ARG A 147 7.08 3.90 -3.58
C ARG A 147 7.66 5.16 -2.97
N PHE A 148 8.49 5.01 -1.95
CA PHE A 148 9.11 6.13 -1.27
C PHE A 148 10.62 6.00 -1.15
N VAL A 149 11.31 7.12 -1.35
CA VAL A 149 12.76 7.28 -1.22
C VAL A 149 13.08 8.51 -0.38
N PHE A 150 14.33 8.60 0.06
CA PHE A 150 14.83 9.66 0.92
C PHE A 150 15.95 10.42 0.21
N ASP A 151 16.01 11.73 0.38
CA ASP A 151 17.16 12.51 -0.12
C ASP A 151 18.43 12.25 0.70
N ASP A 152 19.58 12.63 0.14
CA ASP A 152 20.89 12.35 0.73
C ASP A 152 21.00 12.91 2.18
N GLU A 153 20.46 14.12 2.43
CA GLU A 153 20.47 14.72 3.77
C GLU A 153 19.61 13.93 4.78
N ALA A 154 18.44 13.43 4.38
CA ALA A 154 17.61 12.56 5.24
C ALA A 154 18.31 11.22 5.52
N LYS A 155 18.94 10.60 4.50
CA LYS A 155 19.71 9.35 4.65
C LYS A 155 20.85 9.50 5.67
N GLU A 156 21.53 10.64 5.67
CA GLU A 156 22.64 10.93 6.58
C GLU A 156 22.17 11.18 8.02
N LYS A 157 21.08 11.94 8.20
CA LYS A 157 20.62 12.39 9.53
C LYS A 157 19.71 11.39 10.22
N ILE A 158 18.96 10.60 9.47
CA ILE A 158 17.95 9.68 9.98
C ILE A 158 18.33 8.29 9.51
N ALA A 159 19.07 7.55 10.33
CA ALA A 159 19.51 6.22 9.91
C ALA A 159 18.35 5.21 9.81
N PHE A 160 17.40 5.27 10.74
CA PHE A 160 16.46 4.17 10.96
C PHE A 160 15.16 4.58 11.66
N ILE A 161 14.05 4.00 11.22
CA ILE A 161 12.73 4.05 11.88
C ILE A 161 12.31 2.61 12.22
N GLY A 162 12.14 2.31 13.51
CA GLY A 162 11.76 0.96 13.93
C GLY A 162 10.30 0.64 13.60
N MET A 163 9.99 -0.62 13.27
CA MET A 163 8.60 -1.03 13.03
C MET A 163 7.71 -0.87 14.25
N GLY A 164 8.21 -1.11 15.45
CA GLY A 164 7.47 -0.81 16.68
C GLY A 164 7.10 0.68 16.78
N GLU A 165 8.00 1.57 16.37
CA GLU A 165 7.75 3.02 16.34
C GLU A 165 6.65 3.37 15.33
N LEU A 166 6.67 2.74 14.16
CA LEU A 166 5.66 2.92 13.11
C LEU A 166 4.29 2.36 13.53
N TYR A 167 4.23 1.15 14.08
CA TYR A 167 2.97 0.55 14.53
C TYR A 167 2.38 1.26 15.73
N SER A 168 3.20 1.71 16.69
CA SER A 168 2.72 2.61 17.74
C SER A 168 2.20 3.94 17.19
N HIS A 169 2.68 4.39 16.03
CA HIS A 169 2.15 5.57 15.34
C HIS A 169 0.81 5.25 14.64
N LEU A 170 0.67 4.08 13.97
CA LEU A 170 -0.61 3.60 13.42
C LEU A 170 -1.69 3.43 14.50
N GLU A 171 -1.32 2.94 15.68
CA GLU A 171 -2.21 2.78 16.83
C GLU A 171 -2.81 4.12 17.31
N LYS A 172 -2.00 5.19 17.26
CA LYS A 172 -2.40 6.53 17.72
C LYS A 172 -3.30 7.26 16.73
N LYS A 173 -3.11 7.04 15.42
CA LYS A 173 -3.93 7.66 14.38
C LYS A 173 -5.28 6.97 14.29
N LYS A 174 -6.35 7.75 14.11
CA LYS A 174 -7.72 7.24 14.11
C LYS A 174 -8.46 7.61 12.84
N ILE A 175 -9.29 6.67 12.38
CA ILE A 175 -10.35 6.90 11.41
C ILE A 175 -11.67 6.58 12.11
N ASN A 176 -12.49 7.60 12.34
CA ASN A 176 -13.64 7.52 13.25
C ASN A 176 -13.19 7.08 14.66
N GLU A 177 -13.68 5.94 15.14
CA GLU A 177 -13.40 5.43 16.49
C GLU A 177 -12.28 4.38 16.54
N ILE A 178 -11.85 3.85 15.39
CA ILE A 178 -10.83 2.79 15.28
C ILE A 178 -9.47 3.37 14.91
N SER A 179 -8.39 2.70 15.36
CA SER A 179 -7.03 3.11 15.00
C SER A 179 -6.69 2.72 13.56
N TYR A 180 -5.67 3.33 12.96
CA TYR A 180 -5.18 2.88 11.64
C TYR A 180 -4.64 1.46 11.72
N LEU A 181 -4.04 1.10 12.85
CA LEU A 181 -3.55 -0.27 13.08
C LEU A 181 -4.70 -1.28 13.02
N GLU A 182 -5.77 -1.05 13.78
CA GLU A 182 -6.96 -1.93 13.79
C GLU A 182 -7.71 -1.89 12.46
N TYR A 183 -7.74 -0.74 11.80
CA TYR A 183 -8.36 -0.58 10.50
C TYR A 183 -7.66 -1.39 9.40
N ILE A 184 -6.32 -1.32 9.34
CA ILE A 184 -5.51 -2.04 8.34
C ILE A 184 -5.37 -3.51 8.71
N TYR A 185 -5.25 -3.79 10.02
CA TYR A 185 -5.05 -5.12 10.57
C TYR A 185 -6.15 -5.48 11.58
N PRO A 186 -7.39 -5.77 11.14
CA PRO A 186 -8.47 -6.19 12.02
C PRO A 186 -8.04 -7.24 13.06
N GLY A 187 -8.30 -6.92 14.34
CA GLY A 187 -7.90 -7.71 15.49
C GLY A 187 -6.66 -7.19 16.24
N TRP A 188 -5.89 -6.29 15.63
CA TRP A 188 -4.72 -5.67 16.25
C TRP A 188 -5.12 -4.39 16.97
N LYS A 189 -5.20 -4.45 18.30
CA LYS A 189 -5.68 -3.32 19.10
C LYS A 189 -4.55 -2.43 19.57
N ASP A 190 -3.37 -3.01 19.72
CA ASP A 190 -2.18 -2.34 20.21
C ASP A 190 -0.94 -2.73 19.40
N ALA A 191 0.06 -1.85 19.37
CA ALA A 191 1.32 -2.14 18.70
C ALA A 191 2.09 -3.30 19.37
N GLU A 192 1.73 -3.67 20.60
CA GLU A 192 2.33 -4.83 21.30
C GLU A 192 1.93 -6.14 20.62
N ASP A 193 0.76 -6.22 19.98
CA ASP A 193 0.36 -7.40 19.18
C ASP A 193 1.38 -7.72 18.09
N ALA A 194 1.99 -6.71 17.48
CA ALA A 194 3.10 -6.89 16.53
C ALA A 194 4.36 -7.45 17.19
N VAL A 195 4.67 -6.99 18.41
CA VAL A 195 5.82 -7.43 19.20
C VAL A 195 5.65 -8.88 19.65
N LYS A 196 4.48 -9.22 20.19
CA LYS A 196 4.14 -10.57 20.66
C LYS A 196 4.25 -11.56 19.52
N LEU A 197 3.77 -11.20 18.33
CA LEU A 197 3.94 -12.03 17.16
C LEU A 197 5.42 -12.26 16.83
N PHE A 198 6.21 -11.20 16.79
CA PHE A 198 7.64 -11.32 16.49
C PHE A 198 8.37 -12.19 17.54
N GLN A 199 8.05 -12.03 18.82
CA GLN A 199 8.60 -12.83 19.93
C GLN A 199 8.18 -14.29 19.87
N PHE A 200 6.92 -14.57 19.50
CA PHE A 200 6.44 -15.92 19.30
C PHE A 200 7.27 -16.67 18.25
N TYR A 201 7.73 -16.00 17.20
CA TYR A 201 8.63 -16.62 16.21
C TYR A 201 10.07 -16.73 16.68
N GLN A 202 10.59 -15.74 17.43
CA GLN A 202 11.91 -15.87 18.03
C GLN A 202 12.01 -17.08 18.98
N THR A 203 10.89 -17.48 19.60
CA THR A 203 10.85 -18.58 20.57
C THR A 203 10.50 -19.93 19.95
N ASN A 204 9.81 -19.99 18.80
CA ASN A 204 9.51 -21.24 18.09
C ASN A 204 10.67 -21.64 17.14
N SER A 205 11.52 -22.54 17.64
CA SER A 205 12.89 -22.78 17.17
C SER A 205 13.09 -23.53 15.85
N GLU A 206 12.10 -24.29 15.36
CA GLU A 206 12.31 -25.16 14.17
C GLU A 206 12.62 -24.38 12.88
N ALA A 207 12.10 -23.16 12.74
CA ALA A 207 12.40 -22.29 11.60
C ALA A 207 13.76 -21.57 11.76
N LEU A 208 14.12 -21.20 12.99
CA LEU A 208 15.40 -20.57 13.34
C LEU A 208 16.59 -21.52 13.23
N GLU A 209 16.37 -22.81 13.46
CA GLU A 209 17.42 -23.84 13.28
C GLU A 209 17.80 -24.02 11.81
N LYS A 210 16.84 -23.87 10.89
CA LYS A 210 17.07 -24.01 9.44
C LYS A 210 17.68 -22.77 8.80
N ASN A 211 17.67 -21.62 9.47
CA ASN A 211 18.22 -20.37 8.94
C ASN A 211 19.02 -19.61 10.03
N PRO A 212 20.34 -19.83 10.14
CA PRO A 212 21.16 -19.23 11.20
C PRO A 212 21.19 -17.70 11.16
N THR A 213 20.89 -17.07 10.01
CA THR A 213 20.79 -15.62 9.87
C THR A 213 19.67 -15.01 10.71
N LEU A 214 18.64 -15.78 11.04
CA LEU A 214 17.47 -15.31 11.80
C LEU A 214 17.74 -15.16 13.30
N LYS A 215 18.76 -15.85 13.84
CA LYS A 215 19.10 -15.76 15.27
C LYS A 215 19.55 -14.37 15.69
N ASP A 216 20.08 -13.60 14.75
CA ASP A 216 20.64 -12.27 15.01
C ASP A 216 19.66 -11.12 14.77
N VAL A 217 18.45 -11.41 14.26
CA VAL A 217 17.45 -10.37 14.01
C VAL A 217 16.63 -10.08 15.25
N SER A 218 17.01 -9.00 15.92
CA SER A 218 16.21 -8.38 16.98
C SER A 218 15.08 -7.55 16.40
N PHE A 219 13.92 -7.51 17.08
CA PHE A 219 12.82 -6.59 16.78
C PHE A 219 13.28 -5.13 16.73
N LYS A 220 14.29 -4.79 17.53
CA LYS A 220 14.90 -3.44 17.55
C LYS A 220 15.57 -3.06 16.23
N ASN A 221 16.03 -4.06 15.47
CA ASN A 221 16.67 -3.86 14.16
C ASN A 221 15.68 -4.05 13.00
N PHE A 222 14.41 -4.31 13.29
CA PHE A 222 13.37 -4.48 12.30
C PHE A 222 12.67 -3.15 12.03
N GLY A 223 12.81 -2.62 10.81
CA GLY A 223 12.42 -1.26 10.49
C GLY A 223 12.94 -0.75 9.15
N ILE A 224 12.66 0.52 8.90
CA ILE A 224 12.99 1.24 7.68
C ILE A 224 14.39 1.84 7.87
N ASP A 225 15.38 1.31 7.14
CA ASP A 225 16.72 1.86 7.02
C ASP A 225 16.72 2.84 5.84
N LEU A 226 16.76 4.14 6.14
CA LEU A 226 16.61 5.17 5.11
C LEU A 226 17.79 5.17 4.14
N ARG A 227 18.93 4.61 4.51
CA ARG A 227 20.15 4.54 3.68
C ARG A 227 20.01 3.57 2.51
N LYS A 228 18.89 2.86 2.39
CA LYS A 228 18.60 2.00 1.24
C LYS A 228 18.35 2.83 0.00
N GLU A 229 19.29 2.76 -0.96
CA GLU A 229 19.27 3.54 -2.20
C GLU A 229 17.95 3.44 -2.97
N ARG A 230 17.39 2.24 -3.09
CA ARG A 230 16.16 2.03 -3.89
C ARG A 230 14.88 2.41 -3.15
N GLY A 231 14.98 2.70 -1.85
CA GLY A 231 13.87 3.02 -0.97
C GLY A 231 12.99 1.81 -0.67
N TYR A 232 11.70 2.09 -0.51
CA TYR A 232 10.70 1.13 -0.05
C TYR A 232 9.42 1.26 -0.87
N ALA A 233 8.59 0.22 -0.81
CA ALA A 233 7.26 0.19 -1.40
C ALA A 233 6.23 -0.27 -0.37
N ILE A 234 5.03 0.32 -0.45
CA ILE A 234 3.85 -0.18 0.24
C ILE A 234 3.10 -1.06 -0.74
N ILE A 235 2.97 -2.33 -0.40
CA ILE A 235 2.37 -3.33 -1.26
C ILE A 235 1.24 -4.00 -0.50
N ALA A 236 0.10 -4.10 -1.17
CA ALA A 236 -1.02 -4.92 -0.76
C ALA A 236 -1.35 -5.89 -1.89
N GLY A 237 -2.07 -6.97 -1.58
CA GLY A 237 -2.32 -7.99 -2.58
C GLY A 237 -3.55 -8.82 -2.33
N ILE A 238 -3.85 -9.66 -3.30
CA ILE A 238 -4.95 -10.61 -3.28
C ILE A 238 -4.49 -11.86 -4.03
N ALA A 239 -4.78 -13.03 -3.48
CA ALA A 239 -4.44 -14.31 -4.11
C ALA A 239 -5.57 -15.32 -3.94
N PRO A 240 -5.65 -16.37 -4.77
CA PRO A 240 -6.65 -17.42 -4.59
C PRO A 240 -6.53 -18.08 -3.21
N GLU A 241 -7.65 -18.53 -2.65
CA GLU A 241 -7.66 -19.23 -1.36
C GLU A 241 -6.66 -20.39 -1.35
N GLY A 242 -5.89 -20.51 -0.27
CA GLY A 242 -4.92 -21.60 -0.09
C GLY A 242 -3.62 -21.43 -0.88
N SER A 243 -3.53 -20.44 -1.77
CA SER A 243 -2.29 -20.09 -2.47
C SER A 243 -1.29 -19.35 -1.58
N TRP A 244 -1.69 -18.93 -0.37
CA TRP A 244 -0.81 -18.23 0.57
C TRP A 244 0.52 -18.96 0.81
N ALA A 245 0.50 -20.29 0.90
CA ALA A 245 1.70 -21.08 1.18
C ALA A 245 2.72 -20.96 0.04
N SER A 246 2.24 -20.78 -1.19
CA SER A 246 3.08 -20.49 -2.35
C SER A 246 3.55 -19.04 -2.36
N TRP A 247 2.74 -18.08 -1.90
CA TRP A 247 3.15 -16.67 -1.80
C TRP A 247 4.25 -16.49 -0.75
N ALA A 248 4.07 -17.06 0.43
CA ALA A 248 5.09 -17.07 1.47
C ALA A 248 6.41 -17.68 0.96
N LYS A 249 6.36 -18.83 0.27
CA LYS A 249 7.54 -19.44 -0.38
C LYS A 249 8.25 -18.49 -1.35
N SER A 250 7.49 -17.69 -2.09
CA SER A 250 7.99 -16.77 -3.12
C SER A 250 8.64 -15.50 -2.53
N ILE A 251 8.32 -15.12 -1.28
CA ILE A 251 9.04 -14.09 -0.50
C ILE A 251 10.39 -14.61 0.04
N GLY A 252 10.90 -15.70 -0.52
CA GLY A 252 12.05 -16.45 0.00
C GLY A 252 11.75 -17.25 1.26
N VAL A 253 10.57 -17.12 1.89
CA VAL A 253 10.26 -17.76 3.17
C VAL A 253 10.12 -19.27 2.98
N ALA A 254 11.10 -20.05 3.42
CA ALA A 254 11.08 -21.51 3.31
C ALA A 254 9.97 -22.13 4.18
N VAL A 255 8.73 -22.13 3.68
CA VAL A 255 7.58 -22.77 4.32
C VAL A 255 7.53 -24.24 3.89
N SER A 256 8.29 -25.10 4.58
CA SER A 256 8.07 -26.55 4.52
C SER A 256 7.07 -26.92 5.62
N ILE A 257 5.80 -27.19 5.30
CA ILE A 257 4.82 -27.68 6.27
C ILE A 257 4.57 -29.18 6.00
N PRO A 258 4.61 -30.02 7.03
CA PRO A 258 3.36 -30.70 7.41
C PRO A 258 2.69 -30.07 8.63
N VAL A 259 3.43 -29.48 9.57
CA VAL A 259 2.93 -28.59 10.63
C VAL A 259 4.11 -27.70 11.06
N GLY A 260 3.98 -26.38 11.09
CA GLY A 260 5.06 -25.48 11.57
C GLY A 260 5.51 -24.44 10.54
N ILE A 261 5.19 -23.18 10.82
CA ILE A 261 5.22 -22.05 9.89
C ILE A 261 6.49 -21.24 10.12
N GLY A 262 7.33 -21.08 9.08
CA GLY A 262 8.56 -20.29 9.15
C GLY A 262 8.38 -18.89 8.55
N ILE A 263 9.07 -17.88 9.12
CA ILE A 263 9.27 -16.52 8.59
C ILE A 263 10.74 -16.36 8.24
N ILE A 264 11.05 -15.57 7.22
CA ILE A 264 12.38 -15.03 6.98
C ILE A 264 12.36 -13.55 7.30
N ALA A 265 13.07 -13.21 8.37
CA ALA A 265 13.51 -11.88 8.71
C ALA A 265 15.05 -11.91 8.84
N SER A 266 15.78 -11.95 7.72
CA SER A 266 17.21 -11.61 7.60
C SER A 266 17.75 -12.02 6.23
N GLY A 267 17.46 -11.18 5.25
CA GLY A 267 18.09 -11.22 3.95
C GLY A 267 17.89 -9.87 3.31
N ILE A 268 18.76 -9.50 2.37
CA ILE A 268 18.52 -8.39 1.47
C ILE A 268 17.22 -8.75 0.73
N GLY A 269 16.07 -8.24 1.20
CA GLY A 269 14.77 -8.43 0.56
C GLY A 269 13.58 -8.97 1.33
N ALA A 270 13.71 -9.24 2.63
CA ALA A 270 12.53 -9.55 3.42
C ALA A 270 11.64 -8.28 3.58
N PRO A 271 10.30 -8.37 3.44
CA PRO A 271 9.39 -7.32 3.88
C PRO A 271 9.73 -6.80 5.28
N VAL A 272 9.84 -5.49 5.39
CA VAL A 272 9.91 -4.78 6.66
C VAL A 272 8.47 -4.70 7.20
N GLY A 273 7.99 -5.80 7.75
CA GLY A 273 6.65 -5.91 8.33
C GLY A 273 5.91 -7.19 8.00
N ALA A 274 6.53 -8.20 7.35
CA ALA A 274 5.83 -9.46 7.18
C ALA A 274 5.59 -10.13 8.53
N ILE A 275 4.33 -10.29 8.79
CA ILE A 275 3.71 -10.90 9.94
C ILE A 275 3.20 -12.28 9.43
N LEU A 276 3.14 -13.32 10.25
CA LEU A 276 2.71 -14.66 9.81
C LEU A 276 1.43 -15.08 10.49
N ILE A 277 0.64 -15.85 9.74
CA ILE A 277 -0.56 -16.51 10.19
C ILE A 277 -0.25 -17.90 10.73
N GLY A 278 -0.58 -18.14 11.99
CA GLY A 278 -0.79 -19.48 12.54
C GLY A 278 -2.19 -20.00 12.20
N GLY A 279 -2.32 -21.18 11.58
CA GLY A 279 -3.61 -21.88 11.50
C GLY A 279 -4.17 -22.16 12.91
N ALA A 280 -5.48 -22.22 13.17
CA ALA A 280 -6.54 -22.81 12.35
C ALA A 280 -7.94 -22.27 12.74
N GLY A 281 -8.89 -22.35 11.80
CA GLY A 281 -10.33 -22.35 12.08
C GLY A 281 -11.20 -21.59 11.08
N THR A 282 -11.77 -22.31 10.11
CA THR A 282 -12.80 -21.78 9.20
C THR A 282 -14.16 -21.72 9.90
N ILE A 283 -14.69 -20.53 10.17
CA ILE A 283 -16.13 -20.32 10.33
C ILE A 283 -16.50 -19.00 9.66
N GLY A 284 -17.57 -19.04 8.86
CA GLY A 284 -18.08 -17.93 8.08
C GLY A 284 -18.25 -16.65 8.90
N THR A 285 -17.96 -15.55 8.19
CA THR A 285 -18.30 -14.14 8.45
C THR A 285 -17.62 -13.39 9.59
N THR A 286 -16.93 -14.01 10.54
CA THR A 286 -16.00 -13.29 11.44
C THR A 286 -15.00 -14.25 12.09
N SER A 287 -13.75 -14.27 11.60
CA SER A 287 -12.66 -14.95 12.29
C SER A 287 -12.23 -14.13 13.52
N ILE A 288 -12.95 -14.28 14.63
CA ILE A 288 -12.41 -14.07 15.98
C ILE A 288 -11.80 -15.39 16.40
N ILE A 289 -10.52 -15.61 16.06
CA ILE A 289 -9.74 -16.70 16.67
C ILE A 289 -9.05 -16.09 17.88
N ALA A 290 -9.38 -16.61 19.06
CA ALA A 290 -8.70 -16.29 20.29
C ALA A 290 -7.20 -16.68 20.17
N GLY A 291 -6.33 -15.70 19.93
CA GLY A 291 -4.90 -15.79 20.18
C GLY A 291 -3.95 -16.11 19.01
N SER A 292 -4.34 -16.03 17.73
CA SER A 292 -3.42 -16.35 16.62
C SER A 292 -3.51 -15.37 15.45
N TYR A 293 -2.51 -14.51 15.39
CA TYR A 293 -2.27 -13.38 14.50
C TYR A 293 -2.47 -13.71 13.01
N THR A 294 -3.52 -13.19 12.38
CA THR A 294 -3.77 -13.31 10.93
C THR A 294 -3.29 -12.07 10.18
N LEU A 295 -2.83 -12.29 8.95
CA LEU A 295 -2.09 -11.37 8.08
C LEU A 295 -2.55 -11.45 6.63
N ALA A 296 -3.58 -12.27 6.42
CA ALA A 296 -4.36 -12.38 5.23
C ALA A 296 -5.79 -12.60 5.72
N TYR A 297 -6.72 -11.93 5.09
CA TYR A 297 -8.12 -12.08 5.36
C TYR A 297 -8.66 -13.06 4.35
N THR A 298 -9.01 -14.27 4.81
CA THR A 298 -9.72 -15.23 3.99
C THR A 298 -11.19 -14.83 4.02
N TYR A 299 -11.72 -14.43 2.88
CA TYR A 299 -13.13 -14.11 2.75
C TYR A 299 -13.91 -15.37 2.34
N PRO A 300 -15.20 -15.48 2.72
CA PRO A 300 -16.01 -16.70 2.52
C PRO A 300 -16.10 -17.21 1.08
N ASP A 301 -15.69 -16.41 0.08
CA ASP A 301 -15.77 -16.72 -1.34
C ASP A 301 -14.41 -16.49 -2.07
N GLU A 302 -13.46 -17.43 -1.84
CA GLU A 302 -12.39 -17.86 -2.78
C GLU A 302 -11.04 -17.11 -2.84
N TYR A 303 -10.74 -16.16 -1.93
CA TYR A 303 -9.45 -15.46 -1.95
C TYR A 303 -8.93 -15.02 -0.57
N ASP A 304 -7.60 -14.85 -0.53
CA ASP A 304 -6.84 -14.31 0.57
C ASP A 304 -6.44 -12.86 0.23
N TYR A 305 -6.85 -11.89 1.05
CA TYR A 305 -6.43 -10.49 0.94
C TYR A 305 -5.25 -10.19 1.86
N PHE A 306 -4.16 -9.65 1.30
CA PHE A 306 -2.98 -9.22 2.03
C PHE A 306 -3.04 -7.70 2.27
N PRO A 307 -3.17 -7.25 3.52
CA PRO A 307 -3.18 -5.84 3.85
C PRO A 307 -1.84 -5.18 3.47
N PRO A 308 -1.83 -3.85 3.30
CA PRO A 308 -0.61 -3.11 2.98
C PRO A 308 0.52 -3.40 3.97
N ALA A 309 1.70 -3.71 3.44
CA ALA A 309 2.92 -3.87 4.19
C ALA A 309 4.09 -3.18 3.48
N ILE A 310 5.17 -2.91 4.22
CA ILE A 310 6.33 -2.19 3.69
C ILE A 310 7.39 -3.19 3.24
N TYR A 311 7.83 -3.05 2.00
CA TYR A 311 8.85 -3.87 1.37
C TYR A 311 10.03 -3.01 0.96
N HIS A 312 11.24 -3.55 1.05
CA HIS A 312 12.37 -2.92 0.37
C HIS A 312 12.11 -2.95 -1.14
N PHE A 313 12.34 -1.84 -1.83
CA PHE A 313 12.07 -1.79 -3.26
C PHE A 313 13.23 -2.41 -4.03
N ASP A 314 13.08 -3.67 -4.42
CA ASP A 314 14.01 -4.36 -5.30
C ASP A 314 13.25 -5.10 -6.40
N ALA A 315 13.55 -4.80 -7.67
CA ALA A 315 12.84 -5.38 -8.79
C ALA A 315 12.95 -6.90 -8.86
N GLU A 316 14.08 -7.49 -8.43
CA GLU A 316 14.25 -8.94 -8.42
C GLU A 316 13.34 -9.57 -7.35
N GLN A 317 13.26 -8.96 -6.17
CA GLN A 317 12.38 -9.42 -5.09
C GLN A 317 10.90 -9.28 -5.47
N LEU A 318 10.52 -8.14 -6.06
CA LEU A 318 9.14 -7.95 -6.51
C LEU A 318 8.74 -8.98 -7.55
N LYS A 319 9.68 -9.39 -8.41
CA LYS A 319 9.48 -10.49 -9.37
C LYS A 319 9.40 -11.85 -8.67
N GLU A 320 10.23 -12.09 -7.66
CA GLU A 320 10.19 -13.30 -6.85
C GLU A 320 8.87 -13.45 -6.08
N LEU A 321 8.26 -12.36 -5.64
CA LEU A 321 6.92 -12.37 -5.01
C LEU A 321 5.81 -12.90 -5.94
N GLU A 322 6.13 -13.11 -7.23
CA GLU A 322 5.17 -13.44 -8.30
C GLU A 322 3.99 -12.45 -8.32
N ILE A 323 4.24 -11.23 -7.83
CA ILE A 323 3.28 -10.14 -7.83
C ILE A 323 3.26 -9.60 -9.25
N TYR A 324 2.17 -9.91 -9.96
CA TYR A 324 1.86 -9.23 -11.21
C TYR A 324 1.43 -7.81 -10.86
N ASP A 325 2.41 -6.90 -10.86
CA ASP A 325 2.17 -5.47 -10.71
C ASP A 325 1.32 -4.99 -11.90
N PHE A 326 0.21 -4.33 -11.59
CA PHE A 326 -0.71 -3.78 -12.59
C PHE A 326 -0.08 -2.64 -13.41
N GLU A 327 1.00 -2.01 -12.94
CA GLU A 327 1.76 -1.04 -13.74
C GLU A 327 2.71 -1.71 -14.74
N ILE A 328 3.16 -2.95 -14.46
CA ILE A 328 4.20 -3.64 -15.24
C ILE A 328 3.61 -4.75 -16.13
N ALA A 329 2.45 -5.31 -15.77
CA ALA A 329 1.77 -6.31 -16.58
C ALA A 329 1.30 -5.67 -17.90
N PRO A 330 1.93 -6.01 -19.05
CA PRO A 330 1.49 -5.47 -20.32
C PRO A 330 0.06 -5.96 -20.60
N GLU A 331 -0.79 -5.04 -21.07
CA GLU A 331 -2.01 -5.36 -21.80
C GLU A 331 -1.59 -6.20 -23.03
N ASN A 332 -1.47 -7.51 -22.87
CA ASN A 332 -1.25 -8.48 -23.94
C ASN A 332 -2.54 -9.21 -24.26
#